data_AF-A0A2D6M8A0-F1
#
_entry.id   AF-A0A2D6M8A0-F1
#
_cell.length_a   1.000
_cell.length_b   1.000
_cell.length_c   1.000
_cell.angle_alpha   90.00
_cell.angle_beta   90.00
_cell.angle_gamma   90.00
#
_symmetry.space_group_name_H-M   'P 1'
#
loop_
_entity.id
_entity.type
_entity.pdbx_description
1 polymer ?
#
loop_
_entity_poly.entity_id
_entity_poly.type
_entity_poly.pdbx_seq_one_letter_code
_entity_poly.pdbx_strand_id
1 'polypeptide(L)'
;MTDPGIAEIQHAVADEFGLTLRELCSDRRAAHIVRPRQVAMFLAKKLTRQSLPAIGREFGNRDHTTVLHGCHRVEQRMADDAVLAVTVSALEAILTDRLKDLPPPIEQAIDEVVEEWRVAAIRAARRDPVGFAKRMLKATVG
;
A
#
# COMPACT_ATOMS: atom_id res chain seq x y z
N MET A 1 14.31 4.07 -12.57
CA MET A 1 13.68 3.97 -11.23
C MET A 1 14.01 5.25 -10.50
N THR A 2 13.02 6.11 -10.26
CA THR A 2 13.22 7.44 -9.67
C THR A 2 12.77 7.37 -8.22
N ASP A 3 13.63 7.79 -7.29
CA ASP A 3 13.29 7.88 -5.86
C ASP A 3 12.15 8.92 -5.68
N PRO A 4 11.07 8.64 -4.93
CA PRO A 4 9.96 9.56 -4.75
C PRO A 4 10.39 10.83 -3.99
N GLY A 5 9.73 11.95 -4.27
CA GLY A 5 9.95 13.20 -3.53
C GLY A 5 9.30 13.17 -2.14
N ILE A 6 9.80 13.96 -1.17
CA ILE A 6 9.15 14.08 0.16
C ILE A 6 7.69 14.55 0.02
N ALA A 7 7.42 15.49 -0.90
CA ALA A 7 6.06 15.97 -1.14
C ALA A 7 5.11 14.86 -1.60
N GLU A 8 5.59 13.96 -2.46
CA GLU A 8 4.81 12.81 -2.96
C GLU A 8 4.49 11.84 -1.82
N ILE A 9 5.47 11.58 -0.94
CA ILE A 9 5.29 10.76 0.26
C ILE A 9 4.28 11.40 1.21
N GLN A 10 4.35 12.73 1.41
CA GLN A 10 3.40 13.45 2.25
C GLN A 10 1.97 13.34 1.72
N HIS A 11 1.78 13.47 0.40
CA HIS A 11 0.48 13.31 -0.25
C HIS A 11 -0.06 11.89 -0.07
N ALA A 12 0.70 10.87 -0.44
CA ALA A 12 0.26 9.47 -0.33
C ALA A 12 -0.14 9.10 1.10
N VAL A 13 0.62 9.54 2.09
CA VAL A 13 0.31 9.28 3.50
C VAL A 13 -0.88 10.12 3.99
N ALA A 14 -1.01 11.36 3.54
CA ALA A 14 -2.15 12.19 3.90
C ALA A 14 -3.47 11.57 3.39
N ASP A 15 -3.49 11.10 2.15
CA ASP A 15 -4.65 10.47 1.52
C ASP A 15 -5.04 9.17 2.23
N GLU A 16 -4.07 8.27 2.49
CA GLU A 16 -4.29 6.99 3.17
C GLU A 16 -4.91 7.15 4.58
N PHE A 17 -4.53 8.20 5.30
CA PHE A 17 -5.00 8.45 6.66
C PHE A 17 -6.10 9.52 6.76
N GLY A 18 -6.61 10.01 5.63
CA GLY A 18 -7.68 11.03 5.60
C GLY A 18 -7.29 12.35 6.25
N LEU A 19 -6.03 12.76 6.12
CA LEU A 19 -5.50 14.02 6.65
C LEU A 19 -5.26 15.03 5.53
N THR A 20 -5.26 16.32 5.88
CA THR A 20 -4.69 17.34 5.00
C THR A 20 -3.17 17.42 5.15
N LEU A 21 -2.45 17.85 4.11
CA LEU A 21 -1.00 18.14 4.22
C LEU A 21 -0.68 19.14 5.35
N ARG A 22 -1.57 20.13 5.54
CA ARG A 22 -1.44 21.12 6.61
C ARG A 22 -1.48 20.45 7.97
N GLU A 23 -2.35 19.47 8.18
CA GLU A 23 -2.42 18.71 9.44
C GLU A 23 -1.19 17.83 9.63
N LEU A 24 -0.77 17.15 8.57
CA LEU A 24 0.45 16.34 8.56
C LEU A 24 1.69 17.18 8.93
N CYS A 25 1.75 18.46 8.55
CA CYS A 25 2.86 19.36 8.89
C CYS A 25 2.62 20.19 10.18
N SER A 26 1.38 20.29 10.67
CA SER A 26 1.02 21.09 11.86
C SER A 26 1.73 20.64 13.12
N ASP A 27 1.77 21.47 14.16
CA ASP A 27 2.31 21.15 15.50
C ASP A 27 1.38 20.26 16.34
N ARG A 28 0.17 19.95 15.86
CA ARG A 28 -0.82 19.14 16.59
C ARG A 28 -0.30 17.76 16.95
N ARG A 29 -0.56 17.36 18.20
CA ARG A 29 -0.06 16.12 18.83
C ARG A 29 -1.10 15.02 18.99
N ALA A 30 -2.31 15.20 18.45
CA ALA A 30 -3.35 14.17 18.49
C ALA A 30 -2.85 12.89 17.80
N ALA A 31 -3.15 11.72 18.37
CA ALA A 31 -2.60 10.45 17.90
C ALA A 31 -2.93 10.15 16.42
N HIS A 32 -4.14 10.50 15.98
CA HIS A 32 -4.57 10.35 14.58
C HIS A 32 -3.80 11.24 13.60
N ILE A 33 -3.05 12.23 14.07
CA ILE A 33 -2.17 13.09 13.25
C ILE A 33 -0.70 12.70 13.42
N VAL A 34 -0.28 12.39 14.66
CA VAL A 34 1.11 12.03 14.95
C VAL A 34 1.49 10.70 14.32
N ARG A 35 0.61 9.69 14.34
CA ARG A 35 0.91 8.37 13.77
C ARG A 35 1.15 8.46 12.25
N PRO A 36 0.25 9.06 11.44
CA PRO A 36 0.50 9.22 10.00
C PRO A 36 1.75 10.05 9.70
N ARG A 37 1.99 11.13 10.47
CA ARG A 37 3.20 11.94 10.31
C ARG A 37 4.48 11.14 10.55
N GLN A 38 4.50 10.27 11.56
CA GLN A 38 5.64 9.39 11.82
C GLN A 38 5.85 8.39 10.69
N VAL A 39 4.76 7.84 10.12
CA VAL A 39 4.81 6.98 8.92
C VAL A 39 5.41 7.72 7.73
N ALA A 40 4.99 8.96 7.47
CA ALA A 40 5.55 9.77 6.39
C ALA A 40 7.04 10.07 6.59
N MET A 41 7.48 10.36 7.81
CA MET A 41 8.90 10.54 8.13
C MET A 41 9.71 9.25 7.94
N PHE A 42 9.16 8.11 8.35
CA PHE A 42 9.78 6.79 8.17
C PHE A 42 9.97 6.48 6.68
N LEU A 43 8.93 6.65 5.87
CA LEU A 43 8.99 6.46 4.42
C LEU A 43 9.95 7.45 3.76
N ALA A 44 9.96 8.72 4.17
CA ALA A 44 10.91 9.71 3.67
C ALA A 44 12.37 9.32 3.96
N LYS A 45 12.65 8.81 5.16
CA LYS A 45 13.99 8.29 5.51
C LYS A 45 14.36 7.04 4.71
N LYS A 46 13.38 6.17 4.42
CA LYS A 46 13.60 4.89 3.75
C LYS A 46 13.75 5.02 2.24
N LEU A 47 12.94 5.88 1.61
CA LEU A 47 12.77 5.93 0.16
C LEU A 47 13.49 7.12 -0.50
N THR A 48 14.05 8.03 0.28
CA THR A 48 14.76 9.21 -0.25
C THR A 48 16.19 9.27 0.27
N ARG A 49 17.01 10.09 -0.38
CA ARG A 49 18.40 10.38 0.04
C ARG A 49 18.50 11.60 0.96
N GLN A 50 17.37 12.06 1.49
CA GLN A 50 17.31 13.28 2.30
C GLN A 50 17.85 13.02 3.72
N SER A 51 18.53 14.01 4.28
CA SER A 51 19.04 13.94 5.65
C SER A 51 17.90 14.12 6.68
N LEU A 52 18.08 13.62 7.90
CA LEU A 52 17.08 13.79 8.97
C LEU A 52 16.71 15.27 9.23
N PRO A 53 17.65 16.23 9.22
CA PRO A 53 17.30 17.65 9.31
C PRO A 53 16.49 18.15 8.11
N ALA A 54 16.80 17.69 6.89
CA ALA A 54 16.05 18.07 5.70
C ALA A 54 14.61 17.54 5.76
N ILE A 55 14.42 16.28 6.14
CA ILE A 55 13.11 15.69 6.39
C ILE A 55 12.37 16.50 7.45
N GLY A 56 13.02 16.82 8.59
CA GLY A 56 12.42 17.61 9.66
C GLY A 56 11.88 18.97 9.21
N ARG A 57 12.60 19.67 8.32
CA ARG A 57 12.15 20.93 7.72
C ARG A 57 10.84 20.78 6.93
N GLU A 58 10.76 19.76 6.08
CA GLU A 58 9.56 19.49 5.26
C GLU A 58 8.34 19.11 6.10
N PHE A 59 8.55 18.51 7.27
CA PHE A 59 7.49 18.23 8.23
C PHE A 59 7.36 19.34 9.27
N GLY A 60 7.23 20.60 8.85
CA GLY A 60 6.93 21.72 9.75
C GLY A 60 8.08 22.10 10.70
N ASN A 61 9.32 22.17 10.18
CA ASN A 61 10.51 22.61 10.93
C ASN A 61 10.79 21.82 12.22
N ARG A 62 10.57 20.50 12.17
CA ARG A 62 10.83 19.60 13.28
C ARG A 62 12.32 19.30 13.42
N ASP A 63 12.75 19.11 14.66
CA ASP A 63 14.13 18.69 14.94
C ASP A 63 14.41 17.28 14.40
N HIS A 64 15.64 17.05 13.95
CA HIS A 64 16.09 15.78 13.40
C HIS A 64 15.92 14.59 14.38
N THR A 65 16.01 14.82 15.69
CA THR A 65 15.74 13.80 16.72
C THR A 65 14.26 13.40 16.75
N THR A 66 13.34 14.31 16.38
CA THR A 66 11.91 13.99 16.24
C THR A 66 11.69 13.04 15.07
N VAL A 67 12.39 13.25 13.95
CA VAL A 67 12.35 12.34 12.80
C VAL A 67 12.88 10.97 13.18
N LEU A 68 14.04 10.92 13.84
CA LEU A 68 14.63 9.67 14.31
C LEU A 68 13.71 8.89 15.26
N HIS A 69 13.18 9.57 16.29
CA HIS A 69 12.23 8.97 17.21
C HIS A 69 10.95 8.51 16.49
N GLY A 70 10.47 9.29 15.51
CA GLY A 70 9.34 8.91 14.67
C GLY A 70 9.57 7.59 13.92
N CYS A 71 10.75 7.43 13.31
CA CYS A 71 11.12 6.21 12.60
C CYS A 71 11.14 4.99 13.52
N HIS A 72 11.84 5.07 14.67
CA HIS A 72 11.89 3.96 15.63
C HIS A 72 10.49 3.58 16.15
N ARG A 73 9.59 4.56 16.34
CA ARG A 73 8.21 4.30 16.76
C ARG A 73 7.39 3.58 15.70
N VAL A 74 7.63 3.85 14.42
CA VAL A 74 6.95 3.13 13.33
C VAL A 74 7.45 1.70 13.26
N GLU A 75 8.77 1.49 13.31
CA GLU A 75 9.38 0.15 13.31
C GLU A 75 8.83 -0.72 14.46
N GLN A 76 8.79 -0.19 15.68
CA GLN A 76 8.21 -0.88 16.84
C GLN A 76 6.73 -1.21 16.63
N ARG A 77 5.93 -0.25 16.15
CA ARG A 77 4.49 -0.49 15.96
C ARG A 77 4.20 -1.49 14.84
N MET A 78 5.00 -1.51 13.77
CA MET A 78 4.83 -2.51 12.71
C MET A 78 5.11 -3.94 13.20
N ALA A 79 5.87 -4.12 14.29
CA ALA A 79 6.07 -5.42 14.91
C ALA A 79 4.81 -5.90 15.67
N ASP A 80 4.04 -4.97 16.23
CA ASP A 80 2.88 -5.26 17.09
C ASP A 80 1.52 -5.09 16.37
N ASP A 81 1.49 -4.38 15.24
CA ASP A 81 0.29 -4.02 14.48
C ASP A 81 0.43 -4.45 13.01
N ALA A 82 -0.17 -5.59 12.68
CA ALA A 82 -0.13 -6.16 11.34
C ALA A 82 -0.86 -5.28 10.30
N VAL A 83 -1.90 -4.54 10.71
CA VAL A 83 -2.62 -3.65 9.80
C VAL A 83 -1.71 -2.50 9.41
N LEU A 84 -1.03 -1.88 10.38
CA LEU A 84 -0.04 -0.84 10.10
C LEU A 84 1.10 -1.37 9.22
N ALA A 85 1.59 -2.58 9.46
CA ALA A 85 2.65 -3.18 8.65
C ALA A 85 2.23 -3.34 7.18
N VAL A 86 1.00 -3.80 6.94
CA VAL A 86 0.43 -3.91 5.59
C VAL A 86 0.25 -2.54 4.95
N THR A 87 -0.32 -1.56 5.66
CA THR A 87 -0.49 -0.18 5.16
C THR A 87 0.84 0.46 4.75
N VAL A 88 1.88 0.35 5.59
CA VAL A 88 3.21 0.90 5.28
C VAL A 88 3.82 0.21 4.06
N SER A 89 3.65 -1.11 3.94
CA SER A 89 4.14 -1.89 2.79
C SER A 89 3.42 -1.51 1.50
N ALA A 90 2.11 -1.27 1.57
CA ALA A 90 1.31 -0.82 0.44
C ALA A 90 1.74 0.59 -0.03
N LEU A 91 1.90 1.53 0.91
CA LEU A 91 2.42 2.87 0.61
C LEU A 91 3.80 2.82 -0.04
N GLU A 92 4.70 1.98 0.46
CA GLU A 92 6.03 1.78 -0.14
C GLU A 92 5.95 1.21 -1.56
N ALA A 93 5.05 0.25 -1.82
CA ALA A 93 4.86 -0.30 -3.16
C ALA A 93 4.34 0.75 -4.15
N ILE A 94 3.37 1.58 -3.72
CA ILE A 94 2.84 2.71 -4.51
C ILE A 94 3.94 3.71 -4.83
N LEU A 95 4.70 4.13 -3.82
CA LEU A 95 5.73 5.18 -3.94
C LEU A 95 6.99 4.74 -4.70
N THR A 96 7.23 3.43 -4.83
CA THR A 96 8.40 2.89 -5.55
C THR A 96 8.08 2.46 -6.97
N ASP A 97 6.89 2.80 -7.47
CA ASP A 97 6.41 2.46 -8.81
C ASP A 97 6.37 0.95 -9.11
N ARG A 98 6.53 0.10 -8.09
CA ARG A 98 6.49 -1.37 -8.20
C ARG A 98 5.13 -1.90 -8.62
N LEU A 99 4.09 -1.07 -8.56
CA LEU A 99 2.77 -1.42 -9.08
C LEU A 99 2.68 -1.30 -10.61
N LYS A 100 3.54 -0.52 -11.29
CA LYS A 100 3.54 -0.45 -12.76
C LYS A 100 4.23 -1.65 -13.41
N ASP A 101 5.16 -2.27 -12.70
CA ASP A 101 5.81 -3.51 -13.08
C ASP A 101 5.00 -4.76 -12.64
N LEU A 102 3.96 -4.57 -11.84
CA LEU A 102 2.99 -5.60 -11.55
C LEU A 102 2.16 -5.80 -12.83
N PRO A 103 1.83 -7.05 -13.24
CA PRO A 103 0.81 -7.25 -14.25
C PRO A 103 -0.43 -6.43 -13.86
N PRO A 104 -1.16 -5.84 -14.82
CA PRO A 104 -2.15 -4.82 -14.54
C PRO A 104 -3.21 -5.32 -13.54
N PRO A 105 -3.94 -4.39 -12.88
CA PRO A 105 -4.61 -4.62 -11.61
C PRO A 105 -5.41 -5.92 -11.64
N ILE A 106 -5.49 -6.62 -10.50
CA ILE A 106 -6.09 -7.94 -10.26
C ILE A 106 -7.17 -8.39 -11.26
N GLU A 107 -8.02 -7.49 -11.75
CA GLU A 107 -8.85 -7.64 -12.96
C GLU A 107 -8.17 -8.38 -14.13
N GLN A 108 -6.94 -8.05 -14.55
CA GLN A 108 -6.28 -8.76 -15.65
C GLN A 108 -5.78 -10.15 -15.26
N ALA A 109 -5.31 -10.32 -14.02
CA ALA A 109 -4.94 -11.64 -13.51
C ALA A 109 -6.18 -12.53 -13.30
N ILE A 110 -7.32 -11.93 -12.90
CA ILE A 110 -8.62 -12.58 -12.85
C ILE A 110 -9.06 -12.92 -14.27
N ASP A 111 -8.92 -12.04 -15.26
CA ASP A 111 -9.30 -12.32 -16.65
C ASP A 111 -8.49 -13.48 -17.25
N GLU A 112 -7.18 -13.56 -16.97
CA GLU A 112 -6.35 -14.69 -17.41
C GLU A 112 -6.75 -16.01 -16.74
N VAL A 113 -6.95 -15.98 -15.41
CA VAL A 113 -7.40 -17.17 -14.67
C VAL A 113 -8.83 -17.56 -15.07
N VAL A 114 -9.73 -16.59 -15.23
CA VAL A 114 -11.13 -16.82 -15.64
C VAL A 114 -11.18 -17.34 -17.07
N GLU A 115 -10.37 -16.84 -18.00
CA GLU A 115 -10.35 -17.36 -19.38
C GLU A 115 -9.68 -18.73 -19.50
N GLU A 116 -8.66 -19.04 -18.71
CA GLU A 116 -8.14 -20.41 -18.61
C GLU A 116 -9.23 -21.38 -18.14
N TRP A 117 -9.97 -21.00 -17.10
CA TRP A 117 -11.10 -21.78 -16.59
C TRP A 117 -12.26 -21.82 -17.58
N ARG A 118 -12.53 -20.76 -18.33
CA ARG A 118 -13.58 -20.68 -19.35
C ARG A 118 -13.27 -21.52 -20.57
N VAL A 119 -12.03 -21.50 -21.06
CA VAL A 119 -11.58 -22.33 -22.18
C VAL A 119 -11.52 -23.80 -21.77
N ALA A 120 -11.04 -24.11 -20.57
CA ALA A 120 -11.07 -25.46 -20.02
C ALA A 120 -12.52 -25.97 -19.84
N ALA A 121 -13.42 -25.14 -19.32
CA ALA A 121 -14.84 -25.44 -19.18
C ALA A 121 -15.53 -25.64 -20.54
N ILE A 122 -15.27 -24.79 -21.54
CA ILE A 122 -15.83 -24.93 -22.89
C ILE A 122 -15.32 -26.21 -23.57
N ARG A 123 -14.03 -26.54 -23.43
CA ARG A 123 -13.46 -27.79 -23.96
C ARG A 123 -14.04 -29.02 -23.26
N ALA A 124 -14.19 -28.97 -21.95
CA ALA A 124 -14.82 -30.04 -21.16
C ALA A 124 -16.30 -30.22 -21.53
N ALA A 125 -17.05 -29.13 -21.68
CA ALA A 125 -18.45 -29.13 -22.09
C ALA A 125 -18.64 -29.64 -23.53
N ARG A 126 -17.70 -29.37 -24.45
CA ARG A 126 -17.75 -29.95 -25.81
C ARG A 126 -17.49 -31.45 -25.84
N ARG A 127 -16.71 -31.98 -24.90
CA ARG A 127 -16.38 -33.41 -24.81
C ARG A 127 -17.45 -34.23 -24.08
N ASP A 128 -18.10 -33.64 -23.08
CA ASP A 128 -19.22 -34.24 -22.34
C ASP A 128 -20.16 -33.14 -21.77
N PRO A 129 -21.13 -32.67 -22.58
CA PRO A 129 -21.99 -31.55 -22.20
C PRO A 129 -22.93 -31.89 -21.04
N VAL A 130 -23.39 -33.13 -20.96
CA VAL A 130 -24.38 -33.58 -19.95
C VAL A 130 -23.70 -33.79 -18.59
N GLY A 131 -22.53 -34.43 -18.56
CA GLY A 131 -21.77 -34.61 -17.31
C GLY A 131 -21.15 -33.31 -16.80
N PHE A 132 -20.82 -32.37 -17.68
CA PHE A 132 -20.38 -31.01 -17.29
C PHE A 132 -21.52 -30.23 -16.59
N ALA A 133 -22.72 -30.18 -17.18
CA ALA A 133 -23.87 -29.49 -16.59
C ALA A 133 -24.25 -30.06 -15.20
N LYS A 134 -24.20 -31.38 -15.03
CA LYS A 134 -24.51 -32.05 -13.75
C LYS A 134 -23.50 -31.70 -12.64
N ARG A 135 -22.23 -31.46 -12.98
CA ARG A 135 -21.18 -31.03 -12.04
C ARG A 135 -21.32 -29.56 -11.64
N MET A 136 -21.63 -28.68 -12.60
CA MET A 136 -21.86 -27.26 -12.34
C MET A 136 -23.06 -27.04 -11.40
N LEU A 137 -24.18 -27.72 -11.65
CA LEU A 137 -25.37 -27.64 -10.77
C LEU A 137 -25.09 -28.11 -9.34
N LYS A 138 -24.16 -29.06 -9.14
CA LYS A 138 -23.78 -29.56 -7.82
C LYS A 138 -22.83 -28.61 -7.08
N ALA A 139 -22.06 -27.79 -7.80
CA ALA A 139 -21.12 -26.83 -7.24
C ALA A 139 -21.78 -25.49 -6.84
N THR A 140 -22.95 -25.17 -7.38
CA THR A 140 -23.67 -23.91 -7.09
C THR A 140 -24.74 -24.04 -5.99
N VAL A 141 -25.12 -25.26 -5.61
CA VAL A 141 -26.18 -25.55 -4.62
C VAL A 141 -25.63 -26.31 -3.39
N GLY A 142 -24.32 -26.25 -3.15
CA GLY A 142 -23.61 -26.93 -2.06
C GLY A 142 -22.82 -25.96 -1.21
#